data_AF-A0A947J978-F1
#
_entry.id   AF-A0A947J978-F1
#
_cell.length_a   1.000
_cell.length_b   1.000
_cell.length_c   1.000
_cell.angle_alpha   90.00
_cell.angle_beta   90.00
_cell.angle_gamma   90.00
#
_symmetry.space_group_name_H-M   'P 1'
#
loop_
_entity.id
_entity.type
_entity.pdbx_description
1 polymer ?
#
loop_
_entity_poly.entity_id
_entity_poly.type
_entity_poly.pdbx_seq_one_letter_code
_entity_poly.pdbx_strand_id
1 'polypeptide(L)' 'MSRSVIGRINLQIPAGQATPAPPVGPALGEHKVNIMEFCKKF' A
#
# COMPACT_ATOMS: atom_id res chain seq x y z
N MET A 1 13.76 -7.94 18.75
CA MET A 1 13.93 -7.35 17.41
C MET A 1 12.96 -6.18 17.27
N SER A 2 13.43 -4.96 17.55
CA SER A 2 12.65 -3.73 17.44
C SER A 2 12.42 -3.39 15.97
N ARG A 3 11.18 -3.53 15.47
CA ARG A 3 10.82 -3.11 14.11
C ARG A 3 10.75 -1.58 14.06
N SER A 4 11.80 -0.96 13.56
CA SER A 4 11.80 0.46 13.20
C SER A 4 10.80 0.68 12.06
N VAL A 5 9.99 1.73 12.15
CA VAL A 5 9.05 2.10 11.09
C VAL A 5 9.86 2.53 9.87
N ILE A 6 9.74 1.78 8.77
CA ILE A 6 10.54 1.93 7.53
C ILE A 6 10.00 3.10 6.67
N GLY A 7 8.75 3.51 6.89
CA GLY A 7 8.09 4.61 6.22
C GLY A 7 6.61 4.67 6.60
N ARG A 8 5.98 5.83 6.46
CA ARG A 8 4.53 6.00 6.59
C ARG A 8 4.00 6.50 5.26
N ILE A 9 2.99 5.82 4.74
CA ILE A 9 2.34 6.17 3.48
C ILE A 9 0.91 6.59 3.79
N ASN A 10 0.53 7.80 3.40
CA ASN A 10 -0.84 8.26 3.45
C ASN A 10 -1.47 8.07 2.07
N LEU A 11 -2.31 7.04 1.94
CA LEU A 11 -3.07 6.75 0.73
C LEU A 11 -4.55 6.98 1.03
N GLN A 12 -5.20 7.83 0.24
CA GLN A 12 -6.64 7.99 0.29
C GLN A 12 -7.25 7.10 -0.78
N ILE A 13 -7.99 6.08 -0.37
CA ILE A 13 -8.58 5.09 -1.25
C ILE A 13 -10.04 4.89 -0.83
N PRO A 14 -11.00 4.92 -1.76
CA PRO A 14 -12.37 4.50 -1.45
C PRO A 14 -12.41 3.01 -1.08
N ALA A 15 -13.22 2.65 -0.08
CA ALA A 15 -13.35 1.28 0.41
C ALA A 15 -13.74 0.31 -0.73
N GLY A 16 -13.08 -0.86 -0.82
CA GLY A 16 -13.32 -1.85 -1.87
C GLY A 16 -12.83 -1.45 -3.28
N GLN A 17 -12.14 -0.32 -3.43
CA GLN A 17 -11.50 0.13 -4.68
C GLN A 17 -9.99 0.31 -4.51
N ALA A 18 -9.36 -0.56 -3.73
CA ALA A 18 -7.91 -0.67 -3.75
C ALA A 18 -7.50 -1.19 -5.14
N THR A 19 -7.03 -0.29 -6.00
CA THR A 19 -6.59 -0.61 -7.36
C THR A 19 -5.07 -0.48 -7.46
N PRO A 20 -4.41 -1.25 -8.34
CA PRO A 20 -2.97 -1.10 -8.61
C PRO A 20 -2.61 0.20 -9.36
N ALA A 21 -3.60 1.06 -9.62
CA ALA A 21 -3.46 2.34 -10.29
C ALA A 21 -2.73 3.39 -9.40
N PRO A 22 -2.16 4.47 -9.99
CA PRO A 22 -1.48 5.51 -9.21
C PRO A 22 -2.52 6.20 -8.31
N PRO A 23 -2.49 6.09 -6.96
CA PRO A 23 -1.36 6.33 -6.03
C PRO A 23 -0.90 5.10 -5.21
N VAL A 24 -1.65 4.00 -5.21
CA VAL A 24 -1.40 2.82 -4.37
C VAL A 24 -0.26 1.98 -4.93
N GLY A 25 -0.25 1.77 -6.26
CA GLY A 25 0.77 0.98 -6.95
C GLY A 25 2.19 1.50 -6.72
N PRO A 26 2.48 2.78 -7.00
CA PRO A 26 3.81 3.36 -6.78
C PRO A 26 4.20 3.35 -5.29
N ALA A 27 3.31 3.79 -4.40
CA ALA A 27 3.65 3.92 -2.99
C ALA A 27 3.88 2.56 -2.30
N LEU A 28 3.03 1.56 -2.56
CA LEU A 28 3.26 0.22 -2.03
C LEU A 28 4.47 -0.46 -2.70
N GLY A 29 4.66 -0.24 -4.00
CA GLY A 29 5.79 -0.77 -4.77
C GLY A 29 7.15 -0.26 -4.27
N GLU A 30 7.26 1.03 -3.96
CA GLU A 30 8.47 1.65 -3.39
C GLU A 30 8.85 1.03 -2.04
N HIS A 31 7.85 0.60 -1.25
CA HIS A 31 8.05 -0.05 0.04
C HIS A 31 8.10 -1.58 -0.04
N LYS A 32 8.19 -2.17 -1.24
CA LYS A 32 8.16 -3.63 -1.49
C LYS A 32 6.94 -4.32 -0.87
N VAL A 33 5.82 -3.61 -0.76
CA VAL A 33 4.55 -4.14 -0.28
C VAL A 33 3.78 -4.74 -1.45
N ASN A 34 3.16 -5.89 -1.22
CA ASN A 34 2.48 -6.62 -2.26
C ASN A 34 1.13 -5.96 -2.61
N ILE A 35 1.10 -5.19 -3.70
CA ILE A 35 -0.08 -4.40 -4.13
C ILE A 35 -1.32 -5.28 -4.28
N MET A 36 -1.21 -6.46 -4.88
CA MET A 36 -2.35 -7.36 -5.07
C MET A 36 -2.91 -7.90 -3.76
N GLU A 37 -2.04 -8.15 -2.78
CA GLU A 37 -2.48 -8.60 -1.45
C GLU A 37 -3.17 -7.47 -0.69
N PHE A 38 -2.67 -6.24 -0.84
CA PHE A 38 -3.31 -5.05 -0.32
C PHE A 38 -4.68 -4.82 -0.96
N CYS A 39 -4.78 -4.90 -2.29
CA CYS A 39 -6.03 -4.80 -3.05
C CYS A 39 -7.08 -5.86 -2.69
N LYS A 40 -6.65 -7.02 -2.18
CA LYS A 40 -7.56 -8.08 -1.71
C LYS A 40 -7.93 -7.95 -0.23
N LYS A 41 -7.13 -7.25 0.56
CA LYS A 41 -7.34 -7.05 2.01
C LYS A 41 -8.06 -5.74 2.35
N PHE A 42 -8.05 -4.76 1.45
CA PHE A 42 -8.73 -3.46 1.54
C PHE A 42 -9.93 -3.38 0.59
#